data_AF-A0A349MVD6-F1
#
_entry.id   AF-A0A349MVD6-F1
#
_cell.length_a   1.000
_cell.length_b   1.000
_cell.length_c   1.000
_cell.angle_alpha   90.00
_cell.angle_beta   90.00
_cell.angle_gamma   90.00
#
_symmetry.space_group_name_H-M   'P 1'
#
loop_
_entity.id
_entity.type
_entity.pdbx_description
1 polymer ?
#
loop_
_entity_poly.entity_id
_entity_poly.type
_entity_poly.pdbx_seq_one_letter_code
_entity_poly.pdbx_strand_id
1 'polypeptide(L)'
;MNDKIVIIRNDLKNKIIPDYKISGIIVVILLSKEFFPHNADLVPALYSIFSLEFKDYVLKSRTLTMARTLRYFEVMSTEQKFALKNNLYLFCSDIIDSHFQNSESYWKQAKYVRI
;
A
#
# COMPACT_ATOMS: atom_id res chain seq x y z
N MET A 1 1.06 -14.04 13.50
CA MET A 1 1.87 -12.98 12.87
C MET A 1 2.03 -13.35 11.40
N ASN A 2 1.77 -12.45 10.46
CA ASN A 2 1.74 -12.82 9.05
C ASN A 2 3.16 -12.93 8.51
N ASP A 3 3.73 -14.14 8.45
CA ASP A 3 5.11 -14.36 7.98
C ASP A 3 5.41 -13.68 6.64
N LYS A 4 4.38 -13.49 5.80
CA LYS A 4 4.48 -12.78 4.52
C LYS A 4 4.91 -11.31 4.69
N ILE A 5 4.38 -10.58 5.68
CA ILE A 5 4.72 -9.15 5.85
C ILE A 5 6.18 -8.99 6.32
N VAL A 6 6.66 -9.92 7.14
CA VAL A 6 8.06 -9.94 7.60
C VAL A 6 9.01 -10.20 6.43
N ILE A 7 8.67 -11.16 5.56
CA ILE A 7 9.44 -11.45 4.34
C ILE A 7 9.47 -10.24 3.42
N ILE A 8 8.31 -9.63 3.14
CA ILE A 8 8.21 -8.42 2.32
C ILE A 8 9.05 -7.29 2.90
N ARG A 9 8.96 -7.03 4.22
CA ARG A 9 9.75 -5.98 4.88
C ARG A 9 11.25 -6.21 4.73
N ASN A 10 11.70 -7.46 4.88
CA ASN A 10 13.11 -7.82 4.72
C ASN A 10 13.57 -7.67 3.27
N ASP A 11 12.74 -8.05 2.29
CA ASP A 11 13.02 -7.83 0.88
C ASP A 11 13.20 -6.33 0.57
N LEU A 12 12.36 -5.47 1.16
CA LEU A 12 12.39 -4.02 0.98
C LEU A 12 13.62 -3.32 1.59
N LYS A 13 14.34 -3.98 2.52
CA LYS A 13 15.63 -3.48 3.04
C LYS A 13 16.73 -3.47 1.99
N ASN A 14 16.63 -4.32 0.97
CA ASN A 14 17.65 -4.41 -0.07
C ASN A 14 17.79 -3.06 -0.81
N LYS A 15 19.04 -2.71 -1.13
CA LYS A 15 19.37 -1.45 -1.80
C LYS A 15 18.81 -1.41 -3.22
N ILE A 16 18.80 -2.57 -3.89
CA ILE A 16 18.32 -2.74 -5.26
C ILE A 16 17.28 -3.85 -5.25
N ILE A 17 16.08 -3.55 -5.75
CA ILE A 17 14.97 -4.49 -5.87
C ILE A 17 14.42 -4.35 -7.28
N PRO A 18 14.31 -5.43 -8.06
CA PRO A 18 13.70 -5.36 -9.39
C PRO A 18 12.23 -4.94 -9.35
N ASP A 19 11.80 -4.18 -10.37
CA ASP A 19 10.44 -3.65 -10.47
C ASP A 19 9.35 -4.73 -10.46
N TYR A 20 9.60 -5.91 -11.05
CA TYR A 20 8.64 -7.02 -11.03
C TYR A 20 8.37 -7.49 -9.60
N LYS A 21 9.38 -7.43 -8.72
CA LYS A 21 9.25 -7.84 -7.31
C LYS A 21 8.48 -6.79 -6.52
N ILE A 22 8.75 -5.51 -6.76
CA ILE A 22 7.96 -4.40 -6.18
C ILE A 22 6.49 -4.51 -6.64
N SER A 23 6.25 -4.76 -7.92
CA SER A 23 4.90 -4.96 -8.48
C SER A 23 4.17 -6.12 -7.79
N GLY A 24 4.85 -7.24 -7.56
CA GLY A 24 4.30 -8.36 -6.80
C GLY A 24 3.95 -7.98 -5.35
N ILE A 25 4.80 -7.20 -4.69
CA ILE A 25 4.54 -6.68 -3.33
C ILE A 25 3.29 -5.78 -3.32
N ILE A 26 3.16 -4.86 -4.29
CA ILE A 26 1.99 -3.99 -4.44
C ILE A 26 0.71 -4.83 -4.56
N VAL A 27 0.72 -5.87 -5.40
CA VAL A 27 -0.43 -6.78 -5.57
C VAL A 27 -0.77 -7.47 -4.25
N VAL A 28 0.22 -8.04 -3.55
CA VAL A 28 0.01 -8.76 -2.29
C VAL A 28 -0.60 -7.82 -1.23
N ILE A 29 -0.09 -6.60 -1.11
CA ILE A 29 -0.58 -5.62 -0.13
C ILE A 29 -1.99 -5.16 -0.47
N LEU A 30 -2.23 -4.68 -1.70
CA LEU A 30 -3.53 -4.09 -2.07
C LEU A 30 -4.66 -5.12 -2.11
N LEU A 31 -4.37 -6.38 -2.44
CA LEU A 31 -5.39 -7.44 -2.47
C LEU A 31 -5.66 -8.07 -1.09
N SER A 32 -4.80 -7.85 -0.10
CA SER A 32 -4.92 -8.45 1.23
C SER A 32 -6.17 -7.97 1.97
N LYS A 33 -7.10 -8.88 2.24
CA LYS A 33 -8.26 -8.64 3.13
C LYS A 33 -7.86 -8.59 4.61
N GLU A 34 -6.69 -9.11 4.94
CA GLU A 34 -6.15 -9.04 6.30
C GLU A 34 -5.66 -7.62 6.63
N PHE A 35 -5.06 -6.93 5.65
CA PHE A 35 -4.61 -5.54 5.83
C PHE A 35 -5.73 -4.54 5.54
N PHE A 36 -6.57 -4.81 4.54
CA PHE A 36 -7.66 -3.95 4.13
C PHE A 36 -8.97 -4.75 4.03
N PRO A 37 -9.74 -4.87 5.12
CA PRO A 37 -11.00 -5.63 5.12
C PRO A 37 -12.00 -5.11 4.08
N HIS A 38 -12.07 -3.79 3.89
CA HIS A 38 -12.96 -3.12 2.93
C HIS A 38 -12.16 -2.30 1.91
N ASN A 39 -12.76 -2.01 0.75
CA ASN A 39 -12.08 -1.21 -0.27
C ASN A 39 -11.86 0.25 0.17
N ALA A 40 -12.72 0.79 1.03
CA ALA A 40 -12.55 2.13 1.60
C ALA A 40 -11.27 2.23 2.47
N ASP A 41 -10.86 1.11 3.08
CA ASP A 41 -9.66 1.05 3.92
C ASP A 41 -8.36 1.20 3.09
N LEU A 42 -8.44 1.08 1.75
CA LEU A 42 -7.32 1.33 0.85
C LEU A 42 -7.03 2.81 0.66
N VAL A 43 -7.99 3.71 0.88
CA VAL A 43 -7.84 5.14 0.58
C VAL A 43 -6.65 5.77 1.31
N PRO A 44 -6.49 5.59 2.64
CA PRO A 44 -5.33 6.12 3.34
C PRO A 44 -4.01 5.52 2.84
N ALA A 45 -3.99 4.23 2.51
CA ALA A 45 -2.79 3.56 1.99
C ALA A 45 -2.42 4.01 0.57
N LEU A 46 -3.40 4.25 -0.31
CA LEU A 46 -3.17 4.81 -1.63
C LEU A 46 -2.54 6.19 -1.55
N TYR A 47 -2.99 7.01 -0.60
CA TYR A 47 -2.41 8.33 -0.37
C TYR A 47 -1.01 8.24 0.27
N SER A 48 -0.87 7.52 1.39
CA SER A 48 0.37 7.52 2.18
C SER A 48 1.51 6.74 1.51
N ILE A 49 1.21 5.64 0.84
CA ILE A 49 2.23 4.80 0.20
C ILE A 49 2.50 5.30 -1.21
N PHE A 50 1.45 5.51 -2.00
CA PHE A 50 1.55 5.72 -3.45
C PHE A 50 1.38 7.18 -3.87
N SER A 51 0.99 8.08 -2.96
CA SER A 51 0.60 9.47 -3.27
C SER A 51 -0.49 9.53 -4.35
N LEU A 52 -1.45 8.61 -4.27
CA LEU A 52 -2.55 8.47 -5.22
C LEU A 52 -3.90 8.78 -4.59
N GLU A 53 -4.72 9.49 -5.34
CA GLU A 53 -6.15 9.68 -5.06
C GLU A 53 -6.96 9.17 -6.25
N PHE A 54 -7.88 8.25 -5.98
CA PHE A 54 -8.75 7.69 -7.01
C PHE A 54 -10.19 8.12 -6.80
N LYS A 55 -10.90 8.28 -7.93
CA LYS A 55 -12.35 8.50 -7.94
C LYS A 55 -13.08 7.26 -7.38
N ASP A 56 -14.24 7.47 -6.77
CA ASP A 56 -15.03 6.43 -6.12
C ASP A 56 -15.26 5.18 -6.97
N TYR A 57 -15.54 5.34 -8.27
CA TYR A 57 -15.79 4.21 -9.16
C TYR A 57 -14.59 3.26 -9.28
N VAL A 58 -13.36 3.77 -9.12
CA VAL A 58 -12.14 2.96 -9.10
C VAL A 58 -12.07 2.18 -7.80
N LEU A 59 -12.31 2.87 -6.68
CA LEU A 59 -12.28 2.31 -5.32
C LEU A 59 -13.35 1.23 -5.10
N LYS A 60 -14.47 1.24 -5.86
CA LYS A 60 -15.48 0.18 -5.80
C LYS A 60 -14.94 -1.20 -6.17
N SER A 61 -13.85 -1.29 -6.94
CA SER A 61 -13.22 -2.57 -7.31
C SER A 61 -11.76 -2.62 -6.90
N ARG A 62 -11.43 -3.52 -5.97
CA ARG A 62 -10.06 -3.73 -5.50
C ARG A 62 -9.09 -4.10 -6.63
N THR A 63 -9.55 -4.91 -7.58
CA THR A 63 -8.76 -5.28 -8.77
C THR A 63 -8.53 -4.08 -9.68
N LEU A 64 -9.53 -3.21 -9.86
CA LEU A 64 -9.38 -1.99 -10.67
C LEU A 64 -8.43 -1.00 -10.00
N THR A 65 -8.56 -0.79 -8.68
CA THR A 65 -7.63 0.00 -7.86
C THR A 65 -6.20 -0.52 -8.04
N MET A 66 -5.98 -1.82 -7.81
CA MET A 66 -4.68 -2.46 -7.97
C MET A 66 -4.12 -2.27 -9.40
N ALA A 67 -4.92 -2.52 -10.44
CA ALA A 67 -4.48 -2.36 -11.82
C ALA A 67 -4.09 -0.91 -12.14
N ARG A 68 -4.83 0.08 -11.64
CA ARG A 68 -4.51 1.50 -11.80
C ARG A 68 -3.24 1.88 -11.05
N THR A 69 -3.05 1.36 -9.84
CA THR A 69 -1.82 1.58 -9.06
C THR A 69 -0.60 0.98 -9.75
N LEU A 70 -0.69 -0.23 -10.30
CA LEU A 70 0.40 -0.84 -11.07
C LEU A 70 0.73 -0.05 -12.33
N ARG A 71 -0.30 0.43 -13.05
CA ARG A 71 -0.09 1.28 -14.23
C ARG A 71 0.62 2.58 -13.89
N TYR A 72 0.32 3.15 -12.72
CA TYR A 72 1.03 4.33 -12.23
C TYR A 72 2.47 4.00 -11.85
N PHE A 73 2.71 2.89 -11.13
CA PHE A 73 4.06 2.43 -10.79
C PHE A 73 4.94 2.22 -12.03
N GLU A 74 4.40 1.66 -13.11
CA GLU A 74 5.14 1.38 -14.34
C GLU A 74 5.78 2.64 -14.95
N VAL A 75 5.06 3.77 -14.90
CA VAL A 75 5.49 5.04 -15.50
C VAL A 75 6.23 5.95 -14.51
N MET A 76 6.47 5.50 -13.28
CA MET A 76 7.23 6.26 -12.29
C MET A 76 8.70 6.38 -12.68
N SER A 77 9.31 7.53 -12.32
CA SER A 77 10.76 7.70 -12.37
C SER A 77 11.47 6.83 -11.34
N THR A 78 12.78 6.65 -11.49
CA THR A 78 13.61 5.89 -10.53
C THR A 78 13.50 6.46 -9.11
N GLU A 79 13.48 7.79 -8.97
CA GLU A 79 13.35 8.49 -7.69
C GLU A 79 11.98 8.22 -7.06
N GLN A 80 10.91 8.25 -7.85
CA GLN A 80 9.56 7.94 -7.39
C GLN A 80 9.43 6.48 -6.95
N LYS A 81 9.99 5.53 -7.72
CA LYS A 81 10.03 4.11 -7.35
C LYS A 81 10.83 3.88 -6.06
N PHE A 82 11.92 4.62 -5.86
CA PHE A 82 12.71 4.57 -4.63
C PHE A 82 11.91 5.09 -3.43
N ALA A 83 11.20 6.22 -3.57
CA ALA A 83 10.33 6.76 -2.54
C ALA A 83 9.19 5.77 -2.18
N LEU A 84 8.52 5.22 -3.19
CA LEU A 84 7.49 4.19 -3.03
C LEU A 84 8.02 2.98 -2.24
N LYS A 85 9.21 2.47 -2.59
CA LYS A 85 9.86 1.36 -1.89
C LYS A 85 10.03 1.66 -0.41
N ASN A 86 10.46 2.87 -0.06
CA ASN A 86 10.63 3.29 1.32
C ASN A 86 9.28 3.40 2.05
N ASN A 87 8.24 3.94 1.40
CA ASN A 87 6.91 4.00 1.98
C ASN A 87 6.31 2.60 2.23
N LEU A 88 6.51 1.67 1.29
CA LEU A 88 6.14 0.26 1.47
C LEU A 88 6.88 -0.37 2.65
N TYR A 89 8.17 -0.07 2.82
CA TYR A 89 8.96 -0.55 3.94
C TYR A 89 8.43 -0.04 5.29
N LEU A 90 8.12 1.26 5.36
CA LEU A 90 7.55 1.89 6.56
C LEU A 90 6.19 1.27 6.89
N PHE A 91 5.29 1.15 5.91
CA PHE A 91 4.00 0.50 6.09
C PHE A 91 4.13 -0.94 6.64
N CYS A 92 5.03 -1.74 6.08
CA CYS A 92 5.25 -3.10 6.57
C CYS A 92 5.81 -3.11 8.00
N SER A 93 6.66 -2.13 8.34
CA SER A 93 7.20 -1.99 9.70
C SER A 93 6.10 -1.61 10.69
N ASP A 94 5.23 -0.66 10.34
CA ASP A 94 4.09 -0.24 11.17
C ASP A 94 3.12 -1.40 11.46
N ILE A 95 2.91 -2.28 10.46
CA ILE A 95 2.09 -3.49 10.63
C ILE A 95 2.76 -4.47 11.60
N ILE A 96 4.07 -4.71 11.47
CA ILE A 96 4.81 -5.66 12.31
C ILE A 96 4.85 -5.19 13.76
N ASP A 97 5.17 -3.90 13.97
CA ASP A 97 5.34 -3.32 15.29
C ASP A 97 4.00 -3.04 16.00
N SER A 98 2.88 -3.48 15.43
CA SER A 98 1.50 -3.33 15.95
C SER A 98 1.03 -1.87 16.06
N HIS A 99 1.73 -0.91 15.44
CA HIS A 99 1.31 0.49 15.34
C HIS A 99 0.19 0.72 14.32
N PHE A 100 0.00 -0.21 13.38
CA PHE A 100 -1.02 -0.09 12.34
C PHE A 100 -2.48 -0.26 12.83
N GLN A 101 -2.70 -0.70 14.08
CA GLN A 101 -4.06 -0.84 14.63
C GLN A 101 -4.52 0.26 15.61
N ASN A 102 -3.70 1.23 16.01
CA ASN A 102 -4.11 2.14 17.11
C ASN A 102 -3.66 3.60 17.03
N SER A 103 -3.39 4.16 15.85
CA SER A 103 -3.36 5.63 15.75
C SER A 103 -4.73 6.15 15.29
N GLU A 104 -5.40 6.89 16.16
CA GLU A 104 -6.62 7.65 15.86
C GLU A 104 -6.45 8.54 14.61
N SER A 105 -5.21 8.93 14.31
CA SER A 105 -4.77 9.69 13.13
C SER A 105 -5.05 8.98 11.80
N TYR A 106 -4.77 7.67 11.69
CA TYR A 106 -4.96 6.90 10.46
C TYR A 106 -6.46 6.80 10.10
N TRP A 107 -7.32 6.49 11.08
CA TRP A 107 -8.76 6.37 10.88
C TRP A 107 -9.48 7.72 10.75
N LYS A 108 -8.89 8.82 11.23
CA LYS A 108 -9.42 10.17 10.99
C LYS A 108 -9.39 10.55 9.50
N GLN A 109 -8.43 10.04 8.73
CA GLN A 109 -8.38 10.25 7.27
C GLN A 109 -9.40 9.35 6.53
N ALA A 110 -9.72 8.16 7.06
CA ALA A 110 -10.73 7.25 6.48
C ALA A 110 -12.19 7.70 6.70
N LYS A 111 -12.46 8.60 7.65
CA LYS A 111 -13.82 9.05 8.00
C LYS A 111 -14.53 9.90 6.93
N TYR A 112 -13.85 10.36 5.88
CA TYR A 112 -14.46 11.15 4.82
C TYR A 112 -15.24 10.34 3.77
N VAL A 113 -15.35 9.01 3.91
CA VAL A 113 -16.08 8.13 2.97
C VAL A 113 -17.27 7.40 3.63
N ARG A 114 -17.63 7.76 4.87
CA ARG A 114 -18.87 7.31 5.50
C ARG A 114 -19.87 8.47 5.54
N ILE A 115 -20.59 8.64 4.42
CA ILE A 115 -21.96 9.14 4.44
C ILE A 115 -22.87 7.91 4.50
#